data_AF-A0A5B2VEU3-F1
#
_entry.id   AF-A0A5B2VEU3-F1
#
_cell.length_a   1.000
_cell.length_b   1.000
_cell.length_c   1.000
_cell.angle_alpha   90.00
_cell.angle_beta   90.00
_cell.angle_gamma   90.00
#
_symmetry.space_group_name_H-M   'P 1'
#
loop_
_entity.id
_entity.type
_entity.pdbx_description
1 polymer ?
#
loop_
_entity_poly.entity_id
_entity_poly.type
_entity_poly.pdbx_seq_one_letter_code
_entity_poly.pdbx_strand_id
1 'polypeptide(L)' 'NKMKLLVVFAMCMLAASAGVVELSADTSNQDLEEKLYNSILTGDYDSAVRQSLEYENQGKGSIIQNVVNNLIIDKRR' A
#
# COMPACT_ATOMS: atom_id res chain seq x y z
N ASN A 1 -3.25 24.73 38.34
CA ASN A 1 -3.72 23.63 37.47
C ASN A 1 -3.75 23.90 35.96
N LYS A 2 -3.64 25.13 35.44
CA LYS A 2 -3.68 25.38 33.97
C LYS A 2 -2.45 24.89 33.18
N MET A 3 -1.24 25.01 33.75
CA MET A 3 0.01 24.59 33.06
C MET A 3 0.10 23.06 32.86
N LYS A 4 -0.42 22.25 33.79
CA LYS A 4 -0.40 20.78 33.67
C LYS A 4 -1.32 20.28 32.56
N LEU A 5 -2.47 20.95 32.34
CA LEU A 5 -3.42 20.58 31.29
C LEU A 5 -2.83 20.84 29.89
N LEU A 6 -2.10 21.95 29.72
CA LEU A 6 -1.47 22.33 28.45
C LEU A 6 -0.34 21.37 28.05
N VAL A 7 0.45 20.92 29.03
CA VAL A 7 1.52 19.92 28.81
C VAL A 7 0.93 18.56 28.40
N VAL A 8 -0.16 18.12 29.04
CA VAL A 8 -0.84 16.86 28.69
C VAL A 8 -1.44 16.95 27.28
N PHE A 9 -2.06 18.08 26.92
CA PHE A 9 -2.64 18.26 25.58
C PHE A 9 -1.58 18.26 24.48
N ALA A 10 -0.42 18.87 24.72
CA ALA A 10 0.70 18.87 23.78
C ALA A 10 1.31 17.47 23.59
N MET A 11 1.41 16.66 24.65
CA MET A 11 1.90 15.28 24.55
C MET A 11 0.94 14.35 23.78
N CYS A 12 -0.37 14.52 23.95
CA CYS A 12 -1.35 13.73 23.19
C CYS A 12 -1.36 14.08 21.70
N MET A 13 -1.16 15.36 21.35
CA MET A 13 -1.05 15.77 19.94
C MET A 13 0.23 15.25 19.28
N LEU A 14 1.37 15.24 20.00
CA LEU A 14 2.60 14.64 19.49
C LEU A 14 2.49 13.12 19.28
N ALA A 15 1.82 12.41 20.18
CA ALA A 15 1.59 10.97 20.06
C ALA A 15 0.60 10.62 18.93
N ALA A 16 -0.40 11.46 18.68
CA ALA A 16 -1.33 11.29 17.55
C ALA A 16 -0.66 11.56 16.19
N SER A 17 0.30 12.50 16.12
CA SER A 17 1.06 12.75 14.89
C SER A 17 2.23 11.79 14.65
N ALA A 18 2.71 11.09 15.68
CA ALA A 18 3.77 10.09 15.54
C ALA A 18 3.24 8.69 15.17
N GLY A 19 1.92 8.48 15.21
CA GLY A 19 1.29 7.19 14.92
C GLY A 19 1.01 6.91 13.43
N VAL A 20 1.33 7.84 12.53
CA VAL A 20 1.16 7.66 11.07
C VAL A 20 2.43 8.08 10.35
N VAL A 21 3.56 7.55 10.79
CA VAL A 21 4.66 7.25 9.87
C VAL A 21 4.70 5.74 9.81
N GLU A 22 3.67 5.17 9.20
CA GLU A 22 3.82 3.88 8.55
C GLU A 22 4.88 4.15 7.49
N LEU A 23 6.12 3.83 7.88
CA LEU A 23 7.27 3.83 7.00
C LEU A 23 6.91 2.82 5.93
N SER A 24 6.26 3.29 4.86
CA SER A 24 6.08 2.55 3.63
C SER A 24 7.49 2.21 3.19
N ALA A 25 7.99 1.06 3.63
CA ALA A 25 9.22 0.50 3.13
C ALA A 25 9.05 0.54 1.62
N ASP A 26 9.90 1.32 0.96
CA ASP A 26 9.84 1.58 -0.49
C ASP A 26 10.08 0.25 -1.20
N THR A 27 9.01 -0.54 -1.24
CA THR A 27 8.95 -1.83 -1.91
C THR A 27 8.98 -1.45 -3.38
N SER A 28 9.99 -1.95 -4.09
CA SER A 28 10.19 -1.54 -5.46
C SER A 28 8.95 -1.86 -6.28
N ASN A 29 8.68 -1.06 -7.31
CA ASN A 29 7.55 -1.35 -8.20
C ASN A 29 7.64 -2.77 -8.79
N GLN A 30 8.85 -3.31 -8.98
CA GLN A 30 9.07 -4.67 -9.47
C GLN A 30 8.58 -5.74 -8.47
N ASP A 31 8.88 -5.57 -7.18
CA ASP A 31 8.40 -6.48 -6.13
C ASP A 31 6.86 -6.43 -6.02
N LEU A 32 6.27 -5.25 -6.17
CA LEU A 32 4.82 -5.06 -6.15
C LEU A 32 4.13 -5.67 -7.38
N GLU A 33 4.75 -5.57 -8.55
CA GLU A 33 4.31 -6.24 -9.78
C GLU A 33 4.32 -7.76 -9.63
N GLU A 34 5.42 -8.34 -9.14
CA GLU A 34 5.53 -9.78 -8.92
C GLU A 34 4.47 -10.27 -7.92
N LYS A 35 4.28 -9.55 -6.81
CA LYS A 35 3.29 -9.89 -5.78
C LYS A 35 1.85 -9.88 -6.33
N LEU A 36 1.50 -8.88 -7.14
CA LEU A 36 0.18 -8.78 -7.76
C LEU A 36 0.00 -9.88 -8.82
N TYR A 37 0.98 -10.11 -9.69
CA TYR A 37 0.97 -11.18 -10.68
C TYR A 37 0.77 -12.56 -10.01
N ASN A 38 1.51 -12.82 -8.92
CA ASN A 38 1.40 -14.07 -8.18
C ASN A 38 0.03 -14.24 -7.51
N SER A 39 -0.56 -13.18 -6.98
CA SER A 39 -1.91 -13.23 -6.40
C SER A 39 -2.96 -13.62 -7.45
N ILE A 40 -2.83 -13.09 -8.67
CA ILE A 40 -3.71 -13.45 -9.80
C ILE A 40 -3.46 -14.90 -10.22
N LEU A 41 -2.20 -15.33 -10.26
CA LEU A 41 -1.82 -16.69 -10.62
C LEU A 41 -2.34 -17.75 -9.64
N THR A 42 -2.32 -17.46 -8.34
CA THR A 42 -2.81 -18.38 -7.31
C THR A 42 -4.33 -18.35 -7.16
N GLY A 43 -5.02 -17.48 -7.89
CA GLY A 43 -6.47 -17.30 -7.80
C GLY A 43 -6.93 -16.55 -6.54
N ASP A 44 -6.02 -15.90 -5.81
CA ASP A 44 -6.37 -15.02 -4.69
C ASP A 44 -6.79 -13.65 -5.22
N TYR A 45 -7.97 -13.63 -5.86
CA TYR A 45 -8.50 -12.44 -6.51
C TYR A 45 -8.89 -11.36 -5.52
N ASP A 46 -9.30 -11.70 -4.29
CA ASP A 46 -9.61 -10.72 -3.24
C ASP A 46 -8.35 -9.92 -2.88
N SER A 47 -7.22 -10.59 -2.69
CA SER A 47 -5.93 -9.92 -2.48
C SER A 47 -5.49 -9.15 -3.72
N ALA A 48 -5.69 -9.69 -4.92
CA ALA A 48 -5.31 -8.99 -6.17
C ALA A 48 -6.10 -7.68 -6.35
N VAL A 49 -7.41 -7.70 -6.10
CA VAL A 49 -8.27 -6.50 -6.19
C VAL A 49 -7.86 -5.47 -5.14
N ARG A 50 -7.62 -5.90 -3.88
CA ARG A 50 -7.18 -5.00 -2.81
C ARG A 50 -5.83 -4.34 -3.13
N GLN A 51 -4.87 -5.11 -3.65
CA GLN A 51 -3.56 -4.60 -4.07
C GLN A 51 -3.69 -3.61 -5.22
N SER A 52 -4.49 -3.91 -6.24
CA SER A 52 -4.73 -3.00 -7.36
C SER A 52 -5.33 -1.67 -6.88
N LEU A 53 -6.31 -1.70 -5.98
CA LEU A 53 -6.90 -0.48 -5.42
C LEU A 53 -5.87 0.34 -4.62
N GLU A 54 -5.05 -0.33 -3.81
CA GLU A 54 -3.99 0.33 -3.04
C GLU A 54 -2.96 1.01 -3.96
N TYR A 55 -2.50 0.31 -5.00
CA TYR A 55 -1.49 0.84 -5.92
C TYR A 55 -2.03 2.02 -6.74
N GLU A 56 -3.28 1.96 -7.18
CA GLU A 56 -3.93 3.09 -7.88
C GLU A 56 -4.03 4.32 -6.98
N ASN A 57 -4.47 4.13 -5.72
CA ASN A 57 -4.56 5.22 -4.73
C ASN A 57 -3.19 5.85 -4.40
N GLN A 58 -2.10 5.09 -4.55
CA GLN A 58 -0.73 5.59 -4.38
C GLN A 58 -0.14 6.21 -5.66
N GLY A 59 -0.91 6.32 -6.75
CA GLY A 59 -0.43 6.81 -8.05
C GLY A 59 0.51 5.84 -8.77
N LYS A 60 0.53 4.57 -8.37
CA LYS A 60 1.36 3.49 -8.93
C LYS A 60 0.58 2.61 -9.92
N GLY A 61 -0.40 3.17 -10.63
CA GLY A 61 -1.23 2.46 -11.61
C GLY A 61 -0.43 1.77 -12.74
N SER A 62 0.80 2.21 -13.01
CA SER A 62 1.71 1.55 -13.95
C SER A 62 2.02 0.08 -13.58
N ILE A 63 2.00 -0.26 -12.29
CA ILE A 63 2.14 -1.64 -11.80
C ILE A 63 1.03 -2.52 -12.35
N ILE A 64 -0.22 -2.03 -12.29
CA ILE A 64 -1.40 -2.75 -12.76
C ILE A 64 -1.29 -2.97 -14.27
N GLN A 65 -0.91 -1.92 -15.02
CA GLN A 65 -0.71 -2.02 -16.47
C GLN A 65 0.37 -3.04 -16.85
N ASN A 66 1.52 -3.03 -16.17
CA ASN A 66 2.60 -3.97 -16.42
C ASN A 66 2.20 -5.42 -16.13
N VAL A 67 1.51 -5.66 -15.00
CA VAL A 67 1.01 -7.00 -14.65
C VAL A 67 0.00 -7.50 -15.68
N VAL A 68 -0.96 -6.66 -16.11
CA VAL A 68 -1.93 -7.04 -17.15
C VAL A 68 -1.23 -7.39 -18.47
N ASN A 69 -0.25 -6.58 -18.89
CA ASN A 69 0.54 -6.87 -20.09
C ASN A 69 1.22 -8.24 -20.00
N ASN A 70 1.87 -8.54 -18.86
CA ASN A 70 2.56 -9.81 -18.66
C ASN A 70 1.59 -10.99 -18.61
N LEU A 71 0.43 -10.87 -17.95
CA LEU A 71 -0.59 -11.93 -17.94
C LEU A 71 -1.09 -12.29 -19.35
N ILE A 72 -1.27 -11.27 -20.21
CA ILE A 72 -1.68 -11.44 -21.60
C ILE A 72 -0.56 -12.10 -22.42
N ILE A 73 0.68 -11.63 -22.29
CA ILE A 73 1.86 -12.21 -22.96
C ILE A 73 2.01 -13.69 -22.60
N ASP A 74 1.82 -14.01 -21.32
CA ASP A 74 1.91 -15.38 -20.78
C ASP A 74 0.68 -16.24 -21.07
N LYS A 75 -0.37 -15.66 -21.68
CA LYS A 75 -1.63 -16.34 -22.00
C LYS A 75 -2.28 -16.97 -20.77
N ARG A 76 -2.22 -16.30 -19.63
CA ARG A 76 -2.94 -16.72 -18.42
C ARG A 76 -4.44 -16.68 -18.66
N ARG A 77 -5.14 -17.65 -18.05
CA ARG A 77 -6.60 -17.83 -18.17
C ARG A 77 -7.26 -17.48 -16.86
#